data_AF-A0A370HD63-F1
#
_entry.id   AF-A0A370HD63-F1
#
_cell.length_a   1.000
_cell.length_b   1.000
_cell.length_c   1.000
_cell.angle_alpha   90.00
_cell.angle_beta   90.00
_cell.angle_gamma   90.00
#
_symmetry.space_group_name_H-M   'P 1'
#
loop_
_entity.id
_entity.type
_entity.pdbx_description
1 polymer ?
#
loop_
_entity_poly.entity_id
_entity_poly.type
_entity_poly.pdbx_seq_one_letter_code
_entity_poly.pdbx_strand_id
1 'polypeptide(L)' 'MVTIVWGDRDQPCPLGIAEDLARKIPQATLVRIRGADHYVMEERPKEVTEALRAWLRTKTLSPRPRQPTRR' A
#
# COMPACT_ATOMS: atom_id res chain seq x y z
N MET A 1 9.42 0.90 5.35
CA MET A 1 8.65 0.30 4.23
C MET A 1 7.26 0.90 4.11
N VAL A 2 7.02 1.54 2.96
CA VAL A 2 5.80 2.23 2.54
C VAL A 2 5.24 1.49 1.32
N THR A 3 3.91 1.33 1.22
CA THR A 3 3.28 0.81 0.01
C THR A 3 2.42 1.91 -0.60
N ILE A 4 2.67 2.21 -1.87
CA ILE A 4 1.87 3.13 -2.69
C ILE A 4 0.91 2.27 -3.49
N VAL A 5 -0.39 2.49 -3.37
CA VAL A 5 -1.42 1.77 -4.13
C VAL A 5 -2.06 2.77 -5.09
N TRP A 6 -2.07 2.47 -6.39
CA TRP A 6 -2.39 3.47 -7.42
C TRP A 6 -3.14 2.89 -8.61
N GLY A 7 -4.14 3.61 -9.11
CA GLY A 7 -4.91 3.24 -10.30
C GLY A 7 -4.18 3.69 -11.57
N ASP A 8 -4.03 2.81 -12.56
CA ASP A 8 -3.28 3.16 -13.76
C ASP A 8 -4.03 4.03 -14.78
N ARG A 9 -5.27 4.39 -14.49
CA ARG A 9 -6.09 5.33 -15.26
C ARG A 9 -6.40 6.61 -14.49
N ASP A 10 -5.76 6.85 -13.34
CA ASP A 10 -5.95 8.05 -12.52
C ASP A 10 -5.62 9.31 -13.34
N GLN A 11 -6.66 10.00 -13.82
CA GLN A 11 -6.51 11.24 -14.59
C GLN A 11 -6.17 12.44 -13.71
N PRO A 12 -6.82 12.64 -12.54
CA PRO A 12 -6.43 13.70 -11.62
C PRO A 12 -4.97 13.61 -11.16
N CYS A 13 -4.47 12.39 -10.98
CA CYS A 13 -3.12 12.11 -10.49
C CYS A 13 -2.45 11.03 -11.38
N PRO A 14 -1.87 11.42 -12.53
CA PRO A 14 -1.28 10.48 -13.47
C PRO A 14 -0.26 9.54 -12.84
N LEU A 15 -0.20 8.30 -13.33
CA LEU A 15 0.67 7.23 -12.81
C LEU A 15 2.13 7.66 -12.60
N GLY A 16 2.65 8.57 -13.42
CA GLY A 16 4.01 9.12 -13.27
C GLY A 16 4.29 9.75 -11.90
N ILE A 17 3.27 10.28 -11.22
CA ILE A 17 3.39 10.78 -9.84
C ILE A 17 3.66 9.62 -8.88
N ALA A 18 2.92 8.52 -9.02
CA ALA A 18 3.11 7.32 -8.19
C ALA A 18 4.51 6.70 -8.39
N GLU A 19 4.97 6.67 -9.63
CA GLU A 19 6.32 6.22 -9.98
C GLU A 19 7.39 7.13 -9.38
N ASP A 20 7.17 8.45 -9.40
CA ASP A 20 8.08 9.41 -8.79
C ASP A 20 8.14 9.29 -7.26
N LEU A 21 6.98 9.11 -6.61
CA LEU A 21 6.90 8.81 -5.18
C LEU A 21 7.66 7.52 -4.85
N ALA A 22 7.51 6.46 -5.65
CA ALA A 22 8.19 5.19 -5.44
C ALA A 22 9.72 5.30 -5.56
N ARG A 23 10.21 6.18 -6.45
CA ARG A 23 11.65 6.47 -6.58
C ARG A 23 12.19 7.30 -5.40
N LYS A 24 11.41 8.25 -4.89
CA LYS A 24 11.86 9.21 -3.87
C LYS A 24 11.72 8.71 -2.44
N ILE A 25 10.78 7.80 -2.16
CA ILE A 25 10.54 7.30 -0.81
C ILE A 25 11.41 6.06 -0.54
N PRO A 26 12.31 6.09 0.47
CA PRO A 26 13.12 4.93 0.80
C PRO A 26 12.28 3.70 1.14
N GLN A 27 12.61 2.56 0.53
CA GLN A 27 11.91 1.28 0.72
C GLN A 27 10.41 1.35 0.38
N ALA A 28 10.01 2.21 -0.57
CA ALA A 28 8.67 2.19 -1.11
C ALA A 28 8.46 1.03 -2.07
N THR A 29 7.25 0.50 -2.10
CA THR A 29 6.78 -0.45 -3.12
C THR A 29 5.55 0.14 -3.79
N LEU A 30 5.53 0.19 -5.12
CA LEU A 30 4.39 0.62 -5.90
C LEU A 30 3.55 -0.60 -6.31
N VAL A 31 2.28 -0.60 -5.91
CA VAL A 31 1.25 -1.55 -6.34
C VAL A 31 0.32 -0.84 -7.32
N ARG A 32 0.53 -1.12 -8.61
CA ARG A 32 -0.31 -0.61 -9.69
C ARG A 32 -1.55 -1.48 -9.86
N ILE A 33 -2.72 -0.88 -9.72
CA ILE A 33 -4.03 -1.50 -9.90
C ILE A 33 -4.51 -1.23 -11.33
N ARG A 34 -4.55 -2.29 -12.15
CA ARG A 34 -4.94 -2.17 -13.56
C ARG A 34 -6.42 -1.88 -13.72
N GLY A 35 -6.72 -0.90 -14.57
CA GLY A 35 -8.07 -0.49 -14.91
C GLY A 35 -8.80 0.24 -13.78
N ALA A 36 -8.10 0.77 -12.77
CA ALA A 36 -8.70 1.67 -11.77
C ALA A 36 -8.28 3.11 -12.05
N ASP A 37 -9.20 4.04 -11.83
CA ASP A 37 -9.01 5.49 -11.85
C ASP A 37 -8.66 5.97 -10.42
N HIS A 38 -9.05 7.19 -10.06
CA HIS A 38 -8.72 7.84 -8.81
C HIS A 38 -9.32 7.17 -7.56
N TYR A 39 -10.54 6.64 -7.65
CA TYR A 39 -11.26 6.03 -6.52
C TYR A 39 -10.96 4.52 -6.42
N VAL A 40 -9.67 4.18 -6.30
CA VAL A 40 -9.18 2.78 -6.35
C VAL A 40 -9.80 1.88 -5.28
N MET A 41 -10.20 2.43 -4.13
CA MET A 41 -10.78 1.68 -3.02
C MET A 41 -12.20 1.22 -3.32
N GLU A 42 -12.93 2.00 -4.13
CA GLU A 42 -14.30 1.78 -4.54
C GLU A 42 -14.35 0.92 -5.80
N GLU A 43 -13.45 1.15 -6.76
CA GLU A 43 -13.40 0.41 -8.01
C GLU A 43 -12.79 -0.99 -7.88
N ARG A 44 -11.78 -1.15 -7.02
CA ARG A 44 -10.99 -2.37 -6.85
C ARG A 44 -10.72 -2.70 -5.36
N PRO A 45 -11.77 -2.82 -4.53
CA PRO A 45 -11.63 -3.00 -3.08
C PRO A 45 -10.85 -4.26 -2.71
N LYS A 46 -10.98 -5.34 -3.51
CA LYS A 46 -10.29 -6.61 -3.27
C LYS A 46 -8.78 -6.44 -3.42
N GLU A 47 -8.34 -5.85 -4.52
CA GLU A 47 -6.93 -5.65 -4.83
C GLU A 47 -6.27 -4.68 -3.86
N VAL A 48 -6.97 -3.59 -3.49
CA VAL A 48 -6.51 -2.68 -2.44
C VAL A 48 -6.37 -3.40 -1.10
N THR A 49 -7.36 -4.22 -0.72
CA THR A 49 -7.29 -5.01 0.52
C THR A 49 -6.12 -5.99 0.51
N GLU A 50 -5.85 -6.67 -0.60
CA GLU A 50 -4.71 -7.57 -0.71
C GLU A 50 -3.37 -6.83 -0.59
N ALA A 51 -3.25 -5.65 -1.18
CA ALA A 51 -2.07 -4.80 -1.03
C ALA A 51 -1.83 -4.40 0.43
N LEU A 52 -2.88 -4.01 1.15
CA LEU A 52 -2.83 -3.67 2.58
C LEU A 52 -2.44 -4.89 3.43
N ARG A 53 -3.04 -6.06 3.18
CA ARG A 53 -2.69 -7.30 3.90
C ARG A 53 -1.25 -7.71 3.67
N ALA A 54 -0.76 -7.61 2.43
CA ALA A 54 0.64 -7.86 2.11
C ALA A 54 1.58 -6.93 2.88
N TRP A 55 1.28 -5.62 2.89
CA TRP A 55 2.05 -4.65 3.66
C TRP A 55 2.04 -4.96 5.16
N LEU A 56 0.87 -5.27 5.76
CA LEU A 56 0.78 -5.63 7.17
C LEU A 56 1.62 -6.86 7.53
N ARG A 57 1.63 -7.89 6.68
CA ARG A 57 2.47 -9.10 6.88
C ARG A 57 3.97 -8.75 6.92
N THR A 58 4.42 -7.81 6.08
CA THR A 58 5.83 -7.35 6.13
C THR A 58 6.18 -6.61 7.42
N LYS A 59 5.18 -6.00 8.10
CA LYS A 59 5.35 -5.36 9.40
C LYS A 59 5.35 -6.34 10.58
N THR A 60 4.76 -7.52 10.44
CA THR A 60 4.48 -8.42 11.57
C THR A 60 5.65 -9.31 12.00
N LEU A 61 6.86 -9.13 11.44
CA LEU A 61 8.05 -9.89 11.86
C LEU A 61 8.75 -9.34 13.12
N SER A 62 8.19 -8.35 13.82
CA SER A 62 8.61 -8.03 15.19
C SER A 62 7.67 -8.69 16.20
N PRO A 63 8.09 -9.75 16.91
CA PRO A 63 7.30 -10.27 18.02
C PRO A 63 7.16 -9.19 19.08
N ARG A 64 5.91 -8.79 19.36
CA ARG A 64 5.59 -7.91 20.49
C ARG A 64 6.02 -8.64 21.78
N PRO A 65 6.85 -8.05 22.66
CA PRO A 65 7.14 -8.66 23.95
C PRO A 65 5.83 -8.90 24.70
N ARG A 66 5.61 -10.12 25.21
CA ARG A 66 4.45 -10.39 26.07
C ARG A 66 4.56 -9.49 27.29
N GLN A 67 3.58 -8.60 27.47
CA GLN A 67 3.54 -7.72 28.63
C GLN A 67 3.24 -8.59 29.87
N PRO A 68 4.01 -8.49 30.97
CA PRO A 68 3.74 -9.29 32.15
C PRO A 68 2.36 -8.95 32.70
N THR A 69 1.54 -9.97 32.96
CA THR A 69 0.29 -9.82 33.69
C THR A 69 0.60 -9.23 35.06
N ARG A 70 0.15 -8.00 35.32
CA ARG A 70 0.16 -7.43 36.67
C ARG A 70 -0.77 -8.28 37.54
N ARG A 71 -0.19 -8.95 38.54
CA ARG A 71 -0.90 -9.54 39.67
C ARG A 71 -1.22 -8.45 40.69
#